data_AF-A0A416Z8Y0-F1
#
_entry.id   AF-A0A416Z8Y0-F1
#
_cell.length_a   1.000
_cell.length_b   1.000
_cell.length_c   1.000
_cell.angle_alpha   90.00
_cell.angle_beta   90.00
_cell.angle_gamma   90.00
#
_symmetry.space_group_name_H-M   'P 1'
#
loop_
_entity.id
_entity.type
_entity.pdbx_description
1 polymer ?
#
loop_
_entity_poly.entity_id
_entity_poly.type
_entity_poly.pdbx_seq_one_letter_code
_entity_poly.pdbx_strand_id
1 'polypeptide(L)'
;MKTIYIPKGETIRYESLATEHLVVHGCLQVSCGITAKTITGYGTVHAGTVNADVIRVDDMDAGSIVCKRLLAKRVQSPEVFASESAAVSCFLSAAYVETGKLTVTLSEIDTVNAAEIVNLAPKKRTLFGTLLASAFRSIWTVLTVPGQKELKAMADVDDNVREDVVEPVQEEKQESVAAQAVPCATENTAEPEPVDEELNRIVGIFKLAREQGYTLKLIPGTPEENAPVFDFEHERILRNAA
;
A
#
# COMPACT_ATOMS: atom_id res chain seq x y z
N MET A 1 -17.53 -35.57 -1.06
CA MET A 1 -16.53 -34.51 -1.18
C MET A 1 -16.96 -33.34 -0.32
N LYS A 2 -16.30 -33.11 0.82
CA LYS A 2 -16.66 -32.02 1.75
C LYS A 2 -15.75 -30.83 1.44
N THR A 3 -16.31 -29.85 0.74
CA THR A 3 -15.66 -28.55 0.53
C THR A 3 -16.15 -27.59 1.61
N ILE A 4 -15.23 -26.98 2.34
CA ILE A 4 -15.56 -25.93 3.31
C ILE A 4 -15.18 -24.59 2.68
N TYR A 5 -16.15 -23.69 2.69
CA TYR A 5 -16.01 -22.34 2.17
C TYR A 5 -16.16 -21.34 3.31
N ILE A 6 -15.22 -20.40 3.38
CA ILE A 6 -15.20 -19.33 4.38
C ILE A 6 -15.37 -18.00 3.63
N PRO A 7 -16.53 -17.34 3.74
CA PRO A 7 -16.82 -16.11 3.02
C PRO A 7 -15.95 -14.94 3.49
N LYS A 8 -15.86 -13.92 2.65
CA LYS A 8 -15.15 -12.67 2.98
C LYS A 8 -15.82 -11.98 4.16
N GLY A 9 -15.01 -11.47 5.09
CA GLY A 9 -15.48 -10.70 6.24
C GLY A 9 -15.94 -11.53 7.43
N GLU A 10 -16.08 -12.85 7.29
CA GLU A 10 -16.34 -13.74 8.42
C GLU A 10 -15.03 -14.27 9.01
N THR A 11 -15.01 -14.38 10.34
CA THR A 11 -13.95 -15.07 11.08
C THR A 11 -14.54 -16.33 11.68
N ILE A 12 -14.09 -17.49 11.19
CA ILE A 12 -14.58 -18.79 11.68
C ILE A 12 -13.48 -19.44 12.50
N ARG A 13 -13.87 -19.88 13.70
CA ARG A 13 -13.00 -20.58 14.64
C ARG A 13 -13.36 -22.05 14.70
N TYR A 14 -12.35 -22.89 14.49
CA TYR A 14 -12.46 -24.33 14.69
C TYR A 14 -11.36 -24.81 15.64
N GLU A 15 -11.60 -25.91 16.32
CA GLU A 15 -10.55 -26.57 17.10
C GLU A 15 -9.63 -27.37 16.16
N SER A 16 -10.23 -28.23 15.33
CA SER A 16 -9.55 -29.04 14.32
C SER A 16 -10.39 -29.10 13.05
N LEU A 17 -9.75 -29.00 11.89
CA LEU A 17 -10.42 -28.95 10.60
C LEU A 17 -9.87 -30.02 9.67
N ALA A 18 -10.72 -31.00 9.30
CA ALA A 18 -10.39 -32.06 8.35
C ALA A 18 -11.31 -31.99 7.13
N THR A 19 -10.76 -31.68 5.96
CA THR A 19 -11.52 -31.47 4.72
C THR A 19 -10.75 -31.98 3.51
N GLU A 20 -11.38 -32.08 2.34
CA GLU A 20 -10.62 -32.31 1.10
C GLU A 20 -10.23 -30.98 0.48
N HIS A 21 -11.19 -30.07 0.34
CA HIS A 21 -11.00 -28.78 -0.29
C HIS A 21 -11.43 -27.67 0.66
N LEU A 22 -10.49 -26.78 0.96
CA LEU A 22 -10.70 -25.63 1.82
C LEU A 22 -10.54 -24.36 0.99
N VAL A 23 -11.60 -23.54 0.96
CA VAL A 23 -11.59 -22.25 0.27
C VAL A 23 -11.74 -21.13 1.30
N VAL A 24 -10.70 -20.32 1.47
CA VAL A 24 -10.64 -19.26 2.48
C VAL A 24 -10.58 -17.88 1.83
N HIS A 25 -11.66 -17.11 1.95
CA HIS A 25 -11.66 -15.70 1.56
C HIS A 25 -11.76 -14.72 2.73
N GLY A 26 -12.26 -15.17 3.88
CA GLY A 26 -12.26 -14.42 5.14
C GLY A 26 -11.05 -14.75 6.02
N CYS A 27 -11.29 -14.88 7.31
CA CYS A 27 -10.28 -15.25 8.30
C CYS A 27 -10.61 -16.63 8.89
N LEU A 28 -9.68 -17.58 8.77
CA LEU A 28 -9.79 -18.89 9.39
C LEU A 28 -8.84 -18.99 10.58
N GLN A 29 -9.37 -19.33 11.75
CA GLN A 29 -8.58 -19.59 12.95
C GLN A 29 -8.80 -21.03 13.42
N VAL A 30 -7.74 -21.83 13.43
CA VAL A 30 -7.79 -23.24 13.86
C VAL A 30 -6.78 -23.49 14.97
N SER A 31 -7.26 -23.86 16.16
CA SER A 31 -6.38 -23.97 17.33
C SER A 31 -5.36 -25.11 17.22
N CYS A 32 -5.75 -26.28 16.73
CA CYS A 32 -4.89 -27.46 16.68
C CYS A 32 -4.25 -27.66 15.31
N GLY A 33 -5.05 -28.04 14.31
CA GLY A 33 -4.51 -28.38 13.02
C GLY A 33 -5.53 -28.43 11.89
N ILE A 34 -5.04 -28.17 10.69
CA ILE A 34 -5.78 -28.25 9.44
C ILE A 34 -5.20 -29.42 8.65
N THR A 35 -6.06 -30.36 8.29
CA THR A 35 -5.74 -31.43 7.33
C THR A 35 -6.65 -31.24 6.12
N ALA A 36 -6.04 -30.86 5.00
CA ALA A 36 -6.76 -30.63 3.76
C ALA A 36 -5.97 -31.16 2.57
N LYS A 37 -6.62 -31.63 1.51
CA LYS A 37 -5.88 -31.97 0.28
C LYS A 37 -5.45 -30.71 -0.46
N THR A 38 -6.33 -29.72 -0.53
CA THR A 38 -6.05 -28.45 -1.19
C THR A 38 -6.62 -27.30 -0.39
N ILE A 39 -5.76 -26.33 -0.07
CA ILE A 39 -6.15 -25.06 0.54
C ILE A 39 -5.99 -23.98 -0.50
N THR A 40 -7.08 -23.29 -0.82
CA THR A 40 -7.08 -22.17 -1.77
C THR A 40 -7.75 -20.96 -1.16
N GLY A 41 -7.30 -19.77 -1.51
CA GLY A 41 -7.87 -18.58 -0.91
C GLY A 41 -7.09 -17.31 -1.17
N TYR A 42 -7.72 -16.21 -0.78
CA TYR A 42 -7.10 -14.88 -0.70
C TYR A 42 -7.27 -14.29 0.71
N GLY A 43 -7.76 -15.11 1.65
CA GLY A 43 -7.94 -14.73 3.04
C GLY A 43 -6.72 -15.02 3.89
N THR A 44 -6.90 -14.87 5.19
CA THR A 44 -5.88 -15.20 6.21
C THR A 44 -6.19 -16.56 6.84
N VAL A 45 -5.15 -17.37 7.02
CA VAL A 45 -5.26 -18.66 7.69
C VAL A 45 -4.29 -18.68 8.87
N HIS A 46 -4.84 -18.88 10.07
CA HIS A 46 -4.10 -19.07 11.30
C HIS A 46 -4.33 -20.49 11.82
N ALA A 47 -3.28 -21.28 11.98
CA ALA A 47 -3.41 -22.66 12.44
C ALA A 47 -2.23 -23.13 13.29
N GLY A 48 -2.45 -24.02 14.27
CA GLY A 48 -1.32 -24.65 14.98
C GLY A 48 -0.43 -25.45 14.03
N THR A 49 -1.03 -26.39 13.28
CA THR A 49 -0.36 -27.21 12.27
C THR A 49 -1.15 -27.24 10.97
N VAL A 50 -0.49 -27.16 9.82
CA VAL A 50 -1.14 -27.20 8.51
C VAL A 50 -0.54 -28.33 7.70
N ASN A 51 -1.36 -29.31 7.33
CA ASN A 51 -0.97 -30.39 6.44
C ASN A 51 -1.86 -30.34 5.19
N ALA A 52 -1.25 -30.01 4.04
CA ALA A 52 -1.94 -30.06 2.76
C ALA A 52 -1.04 -30.30 1.55
N ASP A 53 -1.52 -30.99 0.53
CA ASP A 53 -0.72 -31.23 -0.68
C ASP A 53 -0.39 -29.92 -1.39
N VAL A 54 -1.41 -29.09 -1.63
CA VAL A 54 -1.28 -27.82 -2.35
C VAL A 54 -1.91 -26.69 -1.54
N ILE A 55 -1.11 -25.67 -1.25
CA ILE A 55 -1.50 -24.49 -0.49
C ILE A 55 -1.37 -23.26 -1.40
N ARG A 56 -2.48 -22.55 -1.61
CA ARG A 56 -2.53 -21.29 -2.36
C ARG A 56 -3.32 -20.24 -1.58
N VAL A 57 -2.63 -19.39 -0.83
CA VAL A 57 -3.25 -18.39 0.06
C VAL A 57 -2.44 -17.11 0.06
N ASP A 58 -3.06 -15.98 0.34
CA ASP A 58 -2.31 -14.74 0.45
C ASP A 58 -1.52 -14.70 1.76
N ASP A 59 -2.19 -14.90 2.89
CA ASP A 59 -1.57 -14.84 4.22
C ASP A 59 -1.71 -16.17 4.96
N MET A 60 -0.57 -16.75 5.33
CA MET A 60 -0.49 -17.98 6.10
C MET A 60 0.34 -17.75 7.35
N ASP A 61 -0.24 -18.07 8.49
CA ASP A 61 0.41 -18.08 9.80
C ASP A 61 0.16 -19.42 10.48
N ALA A 62 1.21 -20.17 10.73
CA ALA A 62 1.07 -21.46 11.39
C ALA A 62 2.28 -21.86 12.21
N GLY A 63 2.08 -22.70 13.24
CA GLY A 63 3.19 -23.24 14.03
C GLY A 63 4.09 -24.19 13.23
N SER A 64 3.51 -25.01 12.36
CA SER A 64 4.25 -25.86 11.43
C SER A 64 3.43 -26.08 10.15
N ILE A 65 4.09 -25.98 8.99
CA ILE A 65 3.48 -26.14 7.68
C ILE A 65 4.12 -27.32 6.96
N VAL A 66 3.31 -28.31 6.60
CA VAL A 66 3.72 -29.48 5.82
C VAL A 66 2.91 -29.52 4.52
N CYS A 67 3.62 -29.45 3.39
CA CYS A 67 2.99 -29.48 2.08
C CYS A 67 3.88 -30.05 0.99
N LYS A 68 3.30 -30.30 -0.20
CA LYS A 68 4.10 -30.56 -1.40
C LYS A 68 4.41 -29.26 -2.11
N ARG A 69 3.38 -28.44 -2.32
CA ARG A 69 3.47 -27.16 -3.06
C ARG A 69 2.86 -26.01 -2.26
N LEU A 70 3.70 -25.05 -1.88
CA LEU A 70 3.30 -23.82 -1.21
C LEU A 70 3.37 -22.64 -2.17
N LEU A 71 2.26 -21.92 -2.35
CA LEU A 71 2.17 -20.68 -3.10
C LEU A 71 1.50 -19.65 -2.20
N ALA A 72 2.28 -18.71 -1.67
CA ALA A 72 1.74 -17.71 -0.78
C ALA A 72 2.30 -16.32 -0.98
N LYS A 73 1.58 -15.29 -0.51
CA LYS A 73 2.08 -13.93 -0.53
C LYS A 73 2.95 -13.67 0.69
N ARG A 74 2.46 -14.01 1.88
CA ARG A 74 3.20 -13.92 3.15
C ARG A 74 3.03 -15.22 3.93
N VAL A 75 4.14 -15.68 4.50
CA VAL A 75 4.19 -16.89 5.32
C VAL A 75 4.96 -16.60 6.59
N GLN A 76 4.34 -16.87 7.73
CA GLN A 76 4.96 -16.84 9.04
C GLN A 76 4.81 -18.22 9.66
N SER A 77 5.91 -18.94 9.81
CA SER A 77 5.88 -20.23 10.48
C SER A 77 7.27 -20.62 10.94
N PRO A 78 7.44 -21.04 12.20
CA PRO A 78 8.73 -21.55 12.69
C PRO A 78 9.29 -22.68 11.80
N GLU A 79 8.44 -23.58 11.32
CA GLU A 79 8.85 -24.75 10.54
C GLU A 79 8.04 -24.87 9.25
N VAL A 80 8.72 -24.87 8.10
CA VAL A 80 8.09 -25.02 6.78
C VAL A 80 8.72 -26.18 6.03
N PHE A 81 7.92 -27.21 5.77
CA PHE A 81 8.27 -28.38 4.98
C PHE A 81 7.48 -28.38 3.67
N ALA A 82 8.18 -28.27 2.55
CA ALA A 82 7.58 -28.23 1.22
C ALA A 82 8.31 -29.19 0.26
N SER A 83 7.82 -30.42 0.11
CA SER A 83 8.55 -31.50 -0.59
C SER A 83 8.93 -31.18 -2.03
N GLU A 84 8.08 -30.48 -2.79
CA GLU A 84 8.36 -30.14 -4.19
C GLU A 84 8.82 -28.69 -4.35
N SER A 85 7.98 -27.73 -3.94
CA SER A 85 8.23 -26.31 -4.19
C SER A 85 7.55 -25.41 -3.18
N ALA A 86 8.26 -24.37 -2.74
CA ALA A 86 7.70 -23.25 -2.00
C ALA A 86 7.97 -21.94 -2.76
N ALA A 87 6.93 -21.22 -3.15
CA ALA A 87 7.02 -19.89 -3.73
C ALA A 87 6.30 -18.88 -2.85
N VAL A 88 7.04 -17.91 -2.33
CA VAL A 88 6.51 -16.83 -1.48
C VAL A 88 6.85 -15.48 -2.11
N SER A 89 5.81 -14.70 -2.44
CA SER A 89 5.98 -13.51 -3.29
C SER A 89 6.27 -12.21 -2.55
N CYS A 90 6.04 -12.13 -1.23
CA CYS A 90 6.34 -10.93 -0.45
C CYS A 90 7.33 -11.20 0.67
N PHE A 91 6.99 -12.06 1.64
CA PHE A 91 7.81 -12.25 2.83
C PHE A 91 7.64 -13.66 3.43
N LEU A 92 8.75 -14.31 3.73
CA LEU A 92 8.81 -15.61 4.42
C LEU A 92 9.64 -15.45 5.71
N SER A 93 9.04 -15.74 6.86
CA SER A 93 9.73 -15.84 8.15
C SER A 93 9.61 -17.26 8.69
N ALA A 94 10.75 -17.91 8.88
CA ALA A 94 10.82 -19.27 9.42
C ALA A 94 12.16 -19.55 10.10
N ALA A 95 12.17 -20.40 11.13
CA ALA A 95 13.42 -20.85 11.74
C ALA A 95 14.05 -21.98 10.91
N TYR A 96 13.22 -22.89 10.40
CA TYR A 96 13.64 -24.03 9.61
C TYR A 96 12.79 -24.17 8.34
N VAL A 97 13.44 -24.24 7.18
CA VAL A 97 12.78 -24.48 5.89
C VAL A 97 13.42 -25.65 5.19
N GLU A 98 12.64 -26.70 4.93
CA GLU A 98 13.03 -27.82 4.08
C GLU A 98 12.19 -27.81 2.79
N THR A 99 12.83 -27.61 1.64
CA THR A 99 12.09 -27.63 0.38
C THR A 99 12.90 -28.08 -0.84
N GLY A 100 12.26 -28.71 -1.82
CA GLY A 100 12.91 -29.00 -3.10
C GLY A 100 13.37 -27.71 -3.81
N LYS A 101 12.41 -26.85 -4.15
CA LYS A 101 12.65 -25.56 -4.83
C LYS A 101 12.05 -24.40 -4.03
N LEU A 102 12.89 -23.53 -3.50
CA LEU A 102 12.49 -22.32 -2.78
C LEU A 102 12.55 -21.10 -3.71
N THR A 103 11.44 -20.39 -3.89
CA THR A 103 11.40 -19.10 -4.60
C THR A 103 10.85 -18.03 -3.66
N VAL A 104 11.68 -17.08 -3.24
CA VAL A 104 11.28 -16.05 -2.27
C VAL A 104 11.74 -14.67 -2.73
N THR A 105 11.00 -13.62 -2.38
CA THR A 105 11.45 -12.23 -2.58
C THR A 105 12.21 -11.68 -1.38
N LEU A 106 11.65 -11.84 -0.18
CA LEU A 106 12.24 -11.42 1.09
C LEU A 106 12.08 -12.59 2.06
N SER A 107 13.16 -12.95 2.73
CA SER A 107 13.20 -14.10 3.64
C SER A 107 14.03 -13.77 4.87
N GLU A 108 13.46 -14.02 6.04
CA GLU A 108 14.17 -14.12 7.32
C GLU A 108 14.16 -15.60 7.72
N ILE A 109 15.24 -16.31 7.40
CA ILE A 109 15.35 -17.74 7.68
C ILE A 109 16.67 -18.05 8.37
N ASP A 110 16.61 -18.77 9.50
CA ASP A 110 17.82 -19.17 10.23
C ASP A 110 18.52 -20.35 9.53
N THR A 111 17.78 -21.42 9.25
CA THR A 111 18.31 -22.63 8.60
C THR A 111 17.48 -23.03 7.39
N VAL A 112 18.12 -23.14 6.22
CA VAL A 112 17.48 -23.57 4.97
C VAL A 112 18.13 -24.85 4.46
N ASN A 113 17.32 -25.90 4.28
CA ASN A 113 17.68 -27.12 3.56
C ASN A 113 16.89 -27.15 2.24
N ALA A 114 17.46 -26.58 1.17
CA ALA A 114 16.80 -26.57 -0.13
C ALA A 114 17.72 -26.99 -1.28
N ALA A 115 17.18 -27.74 -2.24
CA ALA A 115 17.94 -28.19 -3.40
C ALA A 115 18.17 -27.06 -4.42
N GLU A 116 17.22 -26.13 -4.54
CA GLU A 116 17.33 -24.95 -5.40
C GLU A 116 16.73 -23.72 -4.71
N ILE A 117 17.48 -22.61 -4.63
CA ILE A 117 17.02 -21.35 -4.04
C ILE A 117 17.05 -20.26 -5.11
N VAL A 118 15.87 -19.70 -5.42
CA VAL A 118 15.69 -18.58 -6.36
C VAL A 118 15.21 -17.37 -5.59
N ASN A 119 16.12 -16.43 -5.34
CA ASN A 119 15.75 -15.14 -4.75
C ASN A 119 15.26 -14.20 -5.86
N LEU A 120 13.97 -13.88 -5.85
CA LEU A 120 13.37 -12.89 -6.72
C LEU A 120 13.78 -11.50 -6.24
N ALA A 121 14.80 -10.93 -6.87
CA ALA A 121 15.17 -9.54 -6.61
C ALA A 121 13.95 -8.61 -6.80
N PRO A 122 13.69 -7.67 -5.88
CA PRO A 122 12.54 -6.79 -5.96
C PRO A 122 12.61 -6.02 -7.28
N LYS A 123 11.62 -6.23 -8.16
CA LYS A 123 11.57 -5.59 -9.47
C LYS A 123 11.44 -4.08 -9.27
N LYS A 124 12.55 -3.36 -9.37
CA LYS A 124 12.59 -1.89 -9.40
C LYS A 124 11.81 -1.43 -10.62
N ARG A 125 10.52 -1.14 -10.46
CA ARG A 125 9.74 -0.43 -11.48
C ARG A 125 10.25 1.01 -11.49
N THR A 126 11.24 1.29 -12.33
CA THR A 126 11.76 2.65 -12.48
C THR A 126 10.67 3.47 -13.18
N LEU A 127 10.24 4.57 -12.56
CA LEU A 127 9.25 5.48 -13.15
C LEU A 127 9.73 6.06 -14.48
N PHE A 128 11.06 6.14 -14.66
CA PHE A 128 11.69 6.50 -15.93
C PHE A 128 11.30 5.55 -17.06
N GLY A 129 11.25 4.24 -16.85
CA GLY A 129 10.87 3.30 -17.90
C GLY A 129 9.44 3.52 -18.40
N THR A 130 8.51 3.80 -17.48
CA THR A 130 7.12 4.13 -17.85
C THR A 130 7.00 5.51 -18.52
N LEU A 131 7.79 6.49 -18.07
CA LEU A 131 7.80 7.86 -18.61
C LEU A 131 8.44 7.91 -20.00
N LEU A 132 9.48 7.12 -20.23
CA LEU A 132 10.14 7.01 -21.53
C LEU A 132 9.26 6.25 -22.53
N ALA A 133 8.53 5.22 -22.08
CA ALA A 133 7.54 4.53 -22.91
C ALA A 133 6.35 5.44 -23.30
N SER A 134 5.87 6.29 -22.39
CA SER A 134 4.81 7.25 -22.71
C SER A 134 5.30 8.36 -23.65
N ALA A 135 6.52 8.87 -23.45
CA ALA A 135 7.14 9.84 -24.36
C ALA A 135 7.33 9.26 -25.77
N PHE A 136 7.81 8.01 -25.87
CA PHE A 136 7.95 7.33 -27.17
C PHE A 136 6.60 7.12 -27.87
N ARG A 137 5.56 6.78 -27.11
CA ARG A 137 4.19 6.68 -27.64
C ARG A 137 3.66 8.03 -28.13
N SER A 138 3.89 9.10 -27.37
CA SER A 138 3.53 10.48 -27.76
C SER A 138 4.24 10.90 -29.05
N ILE A 139 5.56 10.69 -29.13
CA ILE A 139 6.36 11.00 -30.33
C ILE A 139 5.87 10.18 -31.54
N TRP A 140 5.59 8.89 -31.33
CA TRP A 140 5.05 8.04 -32.40
C TRP A 140 3.70 8.55 -32.91
N THR A 141 2.78 8.94 -32.01
CA THR A 141 1.49 9.51 -32.41
C THR A 141 1.63 10.84 -33.14
N VAL A 142 2.60 11.69 -32.78
CA VAL A 142 2.87 12.94 -33.51
C VAL A 142 3.42 12.68 -34.91
N LEU A 143 4.26 11.65 -35.08
CA LEU A 143 4.86 11.32 -36.37
C LEU A 143 3.93 10.59 -37.34
N THR A 144 2.92 9.86 -36.84
CA THR A 144 1.97 9.11 -37.68
C THR A 144 0.64 9.83 -37.93
N VAL A 145 0.42 11.01 -37.36
CA VAL A 145 -0.72 11.87 -37.73
C VAL A 145 -0.28 12.84 -38.85
N PRO A 146 -0.81 12.72 -40.07
CA PRO A 146 -0.48 13.65 -41.13
C PRO A 146 -1.12 15.02 -40.84
N GLY A 147 -0.24 16.02 -40.75
CA GLY A 147 -0.46 17.48 -40.67
C GLY A 147 -1.87 18.05 -40.54
N GLN A 148 -2.12 18.74 -39.44
CA GLN A 148 -2.93 19.97 -39.46
C GLN A 148 -2.00 21.18 -39.37
N LYS A 149 -1.63 21.70 -40.54
CA LYS A 149 -1.34 23.12 -40.72
C LYS A 149 -2.57 23.75 -41.36
N GLU A 150 -3.20 24.70 -40.69
CA GLU A 150 -3.48 26.02 -41.26
C GLU A 150 -3.78 27.01 -40.13
N LEU A 151 -2.86 27.97 -39.96
CA LEU A 151 -3.15 29.30 -39.45
C LEU A 151 -3.89 30.04 -40.58
N LYS A 152 -5.09 30.58 -40.32
CA LYS A 152 -5.65 31.70 -41.10
C LYS A 152 -6.41 32.64 -40.18
N ALA A 153 -5.94 33.88 -40.16
CA ALA A 153 -6.52 35.00 -39.43
C ALA A 153 -7.51 35.78 -40.32
N MET A 154 -8.51 36.39 -39.66
CA MET A 154 -9.30 37.58 -40.02
C MET A 154 -10.35 37.51 -41.14
N ALA A 155 -11.63 37.71 -40.79
CA ALA A 155 -12.44 38.90 -41.12
C ALA A 155 -13.97 38.66 -40.98
N ASP A 156 -14.59 39.40 -40.04
CA ASP A 156 -15.84 40.20 -40.12
C ASP A 156 -17.16 39.69 -40.77
N VAL A 157 -18.21 39.70 -39.93
CA VAL A 157 -19.58 40.29 -40.09
C VAL A 157 -20.69 39.63 -40.96
N ASP A 158 -21.80 39.31 -40.25
CA ASP A 158 -23.26 39.29 -40.56
C ASP A 158 -23.79 38.51 -41.80
N ASP A 159 -25.00 37.92 -41.86
CA ASP A 159 -26.24 38.10 -41.11
C ASP A 159 -27.18 36.87 -41.27
N ASN A 160 -27.92 36.56 -40.20
CA ASN A 160 -29.32 36.09 -40.08
C ASN A 160 -29.93 34.79 -40.70
N VAL A 161 -30.62 34.09 -39.75
CA VAL A 161 -31.91 33.33 -39.82
C VAL A 161 -31.87 31.78 -39.81
N ARG A 162 -32.07 31.25 -38.58
CA ARG A 162 -33.09 30.27 -38.06
C ARG A 162 -33.33 28.95 -38.83
N GLU A 163 -33.66 27.81 -38.23
CA GLU A 163 -34.04 27.27 -36.90
C GLU A 163 -33.88 25.73 -37.10
N ASP A 164 -33.44 24.87 -36.17
CA ASP A 164 -34.12 24.44 -34.94
C ASP A 164 -33.24 23.43 -34.17
N VAL A 165 -33.13 23.61 -32.84
CA VAL A 165 -33.31 22.58 -31.78
C VAL A 165 -32.25 21.44 -31.71
N VAL A 166 -31.35 21.30 -30.71
CA VAL A 166 -31.43 21.36 -29.24
C VAL A 166 -30.02 21.64 -28.67
N GLU A 167 -29.87 22.61 -27.74
CA GLU A 167 -28.68 22.82 -26.89
C GLU A 167 -28.84 22.16 -25.50
N PRO A 168 -27.75 22.07 -24.71
CA PRO A 168 -27.75 22.94 -23.53
C PRO A 168 -26.40 23.64 -23.27
N VAL A 169 -26.51 24.93 -22.91
CA VAL A 169 -25.46 25.81 -22.40
C VAL A 169 -25.42 25.80 -20.86
N GLN A 170 -24.24 26.14 -20.34
CA GLN A 170 -23.90 26.52 -18.96
C GLN A 170 -24.86 27.66 -18.48
N GLU A 171 -25.05 28.05 -17.23
CA GLU A 171 -24.14 28.46 -16.17
C GLU A 171 -25.04 29.12 -15.08
N GLU A 172 -24.45 29.49 -13.93
CA GLU A 172 -24.96 30.48 -12.93
C GLU A 172 -25.97 30.06 -11.82
N LYS A 173 -25.41 29.97 -10.60
CA LYS A 173 -25.64 30.83 -9.41
C LYS A 173 -27.07 31.36 -9.12
N GLN A 174 -27.61 31.02 -7.94
CA GLN A 174 -28.28 31.87 -6.91
C GLN A 174 -29.17 31.02 -5.99
N GLU A 175 -28.89 30.92 -4.68
CA GLU A 175 -29.56 31.66 -3.58
C GLU A 175 -31.08 31.32 -3.48
N SER A 176 -31.65 30.76 -2.40
CA SER A 176 -31.63 31.29 -1.03
C SER A 176 -32.71 30.60 -0.14
N VAL A 177 -32.46 30.56 1.20
CA VAL A 177 -33.43 30.78 2.33
C VAL A 177 -34.46 29.67 2.64
N ALA A 178 -34.83 29.25 3.86
CA ALA A 178 -34.70 29.63 5.29
C ALA A 178 -34.89 28.32 6.13
N ALA A 179 -34.48 28.18 7.40
CA ALA A 179 -34.88 28.94 8.59
C ALA A 179 -33.89 28.64 9.74
N GLN A 180 -33.12 29.62 10.24
CA GLN A 180 -33.43 30.63 11.29
C GLN A 180 -33.20 30.15 12.73
N ALA A 181 -32.18 30.74 13.39
CA ALA A 181 -32.32 31.39 14.71
C ALA A 181 -31.03 32.15 15.13
N VAL A 182 -31.04 33.47 14.87
CA VAL A 182 -30.55 34.64 15.64
C VAL A 182 -29.08 34.72 16.17
N PRO A 183 -28.37 35.84 15.90
CA PRO A 183 -26.96 36.10 16.29
C PRO A 183 -26.82 37.04 17.50
N CYS A 184 -25.62 37.09 18.10
CA CYS A 184 -25.14 38.26 18.83
C CYS A 184 -23.69 38.57 18.44
N ALA A 185 -23.49 39.82 18.08
CA ALA A 185 -22.28 40.40 17.54
C ALA A 185 -21.14 40.49 18.57
N THR A 186 -19.91 40.39 18.06
CA THR A 186 -18.84 41.32 18.42
C THR A 186 -17.99 41.52 17.18
N GLU A 187 -18.14 42.69 16.57
CA GLU A 187 -17.12 43.30 15.74
C GLU A 187 -15.83 43.38 16.56
N ASN A 188 -14.73 42.88 16.01
CA ASN A 188 -13.41 43.39 16.34
C ASN A 188 -12.62 43.38 15.04
N THR A 189 -12.51 44.58 14.47
CA THR A 189 -11.41 44.97 13.59
C THR A 189 -10.11 44.51 14.23
N ALA A 190 -9.45 43.53 13.64
CA ALA A 190 -8.08 43.18 13.97
C ALA A 190 -7.33 42.99 12.65
N GLU A 191 -6.34 43.85 12.46
CA GLU A 191 -5.27 43.80 11.45
C GLU A 191 -4.89 42.37 11.06
N PRO A 192 -4.49 42.08 9.80
CA PRO A 192 -3.98 40.76 9.45
C PRO A 192 -2.73 40.49 10.30
N GLU A 193 -2.85 39.60 11.29
CA GLU A 193 -1.72 39.19 12.10
C GLU A 193 -0.61 38.68 11.16
N PRO A 194 0.65 39.07 11.40
CA PRO A 194 1.75 38.63 10.55
C PRO A 194 1.77 37.10 10.61
N VAL A 195 1.50 36.50 9.46
CA VAL A 195 1.49 35.05 9.33
C VAL A 195 2.91 34.57 9.63
N ASP A 196 3.13 33.97 10.80
CA ASP A 196 4.45 33.49 11.21
C ASP A 196 4.99 32.51 10.16
N GLU A 197 5.95 32.98 9.35
CA GLU A 197 6.55 32.20 8.26
C GLU A 197 7.22 30.94 8.81
N GLU A 198 7.80 31.02 10.01
CA GLU A 198 8.38 29.87 10.70
C GLU A 198 7.33 28.85 11.12
N LEU A 199 6.16 29.30 11.57
CA LEU A 199 5.06 28.41 11.92
C LEU A 199 4.55 27.67 10.68
N ASN A 200 4.40 28.37 9.56
CA ASN A 200 4.02 27.76 8.29
C ASN A 200 5.07 26.76 7.78
N ARG A 201 6.36 27.08 7.96
CA ARG A 201 7.46 26.16 7.63
C ARG A 201 7.40 24.89 8.49
N ILE A 202 7.18 25.03 9.80
CA ILE A 202 7.06 23.90 10.73
C ILE A 202 5.84 23.04 10.39
N VAL A 203 4.69 23.66 10.12
CA VAL A 203 3.46 22.97 9.71
C VAL A 203 3.67 22.22 8.38
N GLY A 204 4.38 22.82 7.43
CA GLY A 204 4.73 22.18 6.16
C GLY A 204 5.62 20.94 6.34
N ILE A 205 6.68 21.06 7.14
CA ILE A 205 7.58 19.94 7.48
C ILE A 205 6.82 18.83 8.20
N PHE A 206 5.98 19.18 9.16
CA PHE A 206 5.16 18.22 9.90
C PHE A 206 4.21 17.45 8.97
N LYS A 207 3.52 18.13 8.04
CA LYS A 207 2.62 17.47 7.08
C LYS A 207 3.36 16.45 6.21
N LEU A 208 4.55 16.79 5.73
CA LEU A 208 5.40 15.89 4.93
C LEU A 208 5.93 14.70 5.74
N ALA A 209 6.34 14.93 6.99
CA ALA A 209 6.95 13.90 7.84
C ALA A 209 5.90 12.96 8.47
N ARG A 210 4.68 13.46 8.72
CA ARG A 210 3.57 12.67 9.28
C ARG A 210 3.18 11.50 8.37
N GLU A 211 3.19 11.70 7.05
CA GLU A 211 2.90 10.63 6.08
C GLU A 211 3.93 9.49 6.15
N GLN A 212 5.12 9.75 6.68
CA GLN A 212 6.20 8.78 6.89
C GLN A 212 6.23 8.23 8.32
N GLY A 213 5.25 8.58 9.17
CA GLY A 213 5.13 8.07 10.55
C GLY A 213 5.89 8.86 11.62
N TYR A 214 6.44 10.02 11.28
CA TYR A 214 7.14 10.88 12.25
C TYR A 214 6.18 11.83 12.99
N THR A 215 6.51 12.17 14.23
CA THR A 215 5.76 13.11 15.08
C THR A 215 6.63 14.29 15.49
N LEU A 216 6.00 15.44 15.75
CA LEU A 216 6.67 16.66 16.19
C LEU A 216 6.62 16.76 17.71
N LYS A 217 7.78 16.90 18.36
CA LYS A 217 7.91 17.09 19.80
C LYS A 217 8.40 18.52 20.06
N LEU A 218 7.60 19.31 20.78
CA LEU A 218 8.00 20.64 21.23
C LEU A 218 8.76 20.51 22.55
N ILE A 219 9.93 21.13 22.61
CA ILE A 219 10.83 21.07 23.76
C ILE A 219 11.00 22.50 24.27
N PRO A 220 10.78 22.75 25.57
CA PRO A 220 10.97 24.08 26.13
C PRO A 220 12.46 24.47 26.11
N GLY A 221 12.72 25.77 26.01
CA GLY A 221 14.08 26.33 25.98
C GLY A 221 14.47 26.86 24.61
N THR A 222 15.65 27.47 24.56
CA THR A 222 16.18 28.03 23.30
C THR A 222 16.85 26.93 22.46
N PRO A 223 16.96 27.12 21.13
CA PRO A 223 17.66 26.17 20.26
C PRO A 223 19.10 25.90 20.71
N GLU A 224 19.77 26.90 21.28
CA GLU A 224 21.16 26.80 21.74
C GLU A 224 21.30 25.91 22.99
N GLU A 225 20.34 25.96 23.91
CA GLU A 225 20.35 25.13 25.13
C GLU A 225 20.06 23.66 24.86
N ASN A 226 19.30 23.38 23.80
CA ASN A 226 18.89 22.04 23.39
C ASN A 226 19.78 21.45 22.29
N ALA A 227 20.75 22.21 21.78
CA ALA A 227 21.70 21.75 20.78
C ALA A 227 22.65 20.68 21.35
N PRO A 228 23.08 19.73 20.51
CA PRO A 228 24.08 18.76 20.93
C PRO A 228 25.42 19.45 21.19
N VAL A 229 26.01 19.21 22.36
CA VAL A 229 27.34 19.76 22.69
C VAL A 229 28.39 18.83 22.11
N PHE A 230 29.16 19.34 21.15
CA PHE A 230 30.21 18.60 20.46
C PHE A 230 31.58 18.94 21.00
N ASP A 231 32.36 17.92 21.34
CA ASP A 231 33.79 18.06 21.60
C ASP A 231 34.55 17.92 20.28
N PHE A 232 35.08 19.05 19.80
CA PHE A 232 35.83 19.11 18.54
C PHE A 232 37.21 18.44 18.63
N GLU A 233 37.80 18.30 19.81
CA GLU A 233 39.13 17.70 19.96
C GLU A 233 39.07 16.18 19.85
N HIS A 234 37.98 15.57 20.32
CA HIS A 234 37.80 14.12 20.35
C HIS A 234 36.73 13.61 19.38
N GLU A 235 36.17 14.51 18.54
CA GLU A 235 35.11 14.25 17.56
C GLU A 235 33.91 13.49 18.14
N ARG A 236 33.47 13.87 19.35
CA ARG A 236 32.42 13.14 20.09
C ARG A 236 31.35 14.09 20.61
N ILE A 237 30.11 13.61 20.59
CA ILE A 237 28.98 14.30 21.19
C ILE A 237 29.03 14.05 22.71
N LEU A 238 29.20 15.12 23.49
CA LEU A 238 29.20 15.08 24.96
C LEU A 238 27.78 15.07 25.53
N ARG A 239 26.87 15.76 24.85
CA ARG A 239 25.45 15.83 25.22
C ARG A 239 24.60 15.74 23.97
N ASN A 240 23.66 14.79 23.98
CA ASN A 240 22.68 14.65 22.90
C ASN A 240 21.67 15.81 22.94
N ALA A 241 21.10 16.12 21.78
CA ALA A 241 19.96 17.03 21.72
C ALA A 241 18.80 16.49 22.57
N ALA A 242 18.13 17.39 23.29
CA ALA A 242 16.99 17.05 24.16
C ALA A 242 15.74 16.65 23.35
#